data_AF-A0A923SS97-F1
#
_entry.id   AF-A0A923SS97-F1
#
_cell.length_a   1.000
_cell.length_b   1.000
_cell.length_c   1.000
_cell.angle_alpha   90.00
_cell.angle_beta   90.00
_cell.angle_gamma   90.00
#
_symmetry.space_group_name_H-M   'P 1'
#
loop_
_entity.id
_entity.type
_entity.pdbx_description
1 polymer ?
#
loop_
_entity_poly.entity_id
_entity_poly.type
_entity_poly.pdbx_seq_one_letter_code
_entity_poly.pdbx_strand_id
1 'polypeptide(L)'
;STIERLKAEIRAADEKLGGLDRKLQDKIALADSQYEAKKAKLAKDMQIADGYIAKEPVDCSHLQEEVDTAERMKKYLNEYRRMQGLEADVKRLKTESDELTRKIELARTLPGQILETATLPVEGLTVENGIPLIHGLPVSNLSEGEKLNLCVDVALSKPNNLQIILIDGAEKLSDENRNKLYQKCKDKGLQFVATRTTNDSELEVRYL
;
A
#
# COMPACT_ATOMS: atom_id res chain seq x y z
N SER A 1 14.22 -91.57 47.86
CA SER A 1 15.15 -91.26 48.96
C SER A 1 15.66 -89.85 48.78
N THR A 2 15.62 -89.01 49.82
CA THR A 2 16.06 -87.60 49.84
C THR A 2 17.49 -87.40 49.28
N ILE A 3 18.31 -88.44 49.36
CA ILE A 3 19.69 -88.51 48.87
C ILE A 3 19.78 -88.36 47.34
N GLU A 4 18.84 -88.91 46.57
CA GLU A 4 18.87 -88.79 45.11
C GLU A 4 18.50 -87.37 44.65
N ARG A 5 17.60 -86.70 45.38
CA ARG A 5 17.27 -85.29 45.12
C ARG A 5 18.47 -84.38 45.39
N LEU A 6 19.18 -84.59 46.50
CA LEU A 6 20.38 -83.83 46.85
C LEU A 6 21.54 -84.08 45.85
N LYS A 7 21.71 -85.32 45.34
CA LYS A 7 22.69 -85.62 44.28
C LYS A 7 22.36 -84.93 42.96
N ALA A 8 21.07 -84.82 42.61
CA ALA A 8 20.63 -84.08 41.44
C ALA A 8 20.82 -82.56 41.61
N GLU A 9 20.57 -82.03 42.81
CA GLU A 9 20.84 -80.62 43.16
C GLU A 9 22.34 -80.29 43.09
N ILE A 10 23.23 -81.18 43.55
CA ILE A 10 24.69 -81.02 43.44
C ILE A 10 25.13 -81.00 41.97
N ARG A 11 24.66 -81.95 41.14
CA ARG A 11 24.98 -81.96 39.70
C ARG A 11 24.51 -80.68 38.99
N ALA A 12 23.31 -80.22 39.30
CA ALA A 12 22.78 -78.96 38.76
C ALA A 12 23.58 -77.74 39.23
N ALA A 13 24.14 -77.76 40.44
CA ALA A 13 25.04 -76.72 40.94
C ALA A 13 26.42 -76.77 40.25
N ASP A 14 26.98 -77.95 40.03
CA ASP A 14 28.25 -78.15 39.33
C ASP A 14 28.16 -77.73 37.85
N GLU A 15 27.06 -78.06 37.18
CA GLU A 15 26.80 -77.58 35.81
C GLU A 15 26.65 -76.05 35.75
N LYS A 16 26.01 -75.45 36.76
CA LYS A 16 25.93 -73.98 36.90
C LYS A 16 27.29 -73.36 37.17
N LEU A 17 28.13 -73.98 38.00
CA LEU A 17 29.51 -73.52 38.25
C LEU A 17 30.34 -73.58 36.97
N GLY A 18 30.34 -74.71 36.26
CA GLY A 18 31.04 -74.82 34.97
C GLY A 18 30.52 -73.85 33.90
N GLY A 19 29.21 -73.56 33.92
CA GLY A 19 28.61 -72.52 33.08
C GLY A 19 29.02 -71.09 33.48
N LEU A 20 29.20 -70.82 34.77
CA LEU A 20 29.70 -69.53 35.28
C LEU A 20 31.19 -69.35 34.98
N ASP A 21 32.00 -70.40 35.09
CA ASP A 21 33.43 -70.37 34.76
C ASP A 21 33.65 -70.08 33.27
N ARG A 22 32.86 -70.68 32.38
CA ARG A 22 32.89 -70.35 30.94
C ARG A 22 32.51 -68.89 30.69
N LYS A 23 31.44 -68.39 31.31
CA LYS A 23 31.04 -66.98 31.21
C LYS A 23 32.10 -66.03 31.75
N LEU A 24 32.83 -66.43 32.78
CA LEU A 24 33.93 -65.64 33.34
C LEU A 24 35.10 -65.59 32.35
N GLN A 25 35.49 -66.73 31.77
CA GLN A 25 36.53 -66.79 30.75
C GLN A 25 36.18 -65.99 29.49
N ASP A 26 34.93 -66.08 29.01
CA ASP A 26 34.46 -65.29 27.86
C ASP A 26 34.52 -63.78 28.14
N LYS A 27 34.17 -63.36 29.36
CA LYS A 27 34.25 -61.95 29.77
C LYS A 27 35.68 -61.45 29.88
N ILE A 28 36.60 -62.28 30.40
CA ILE A 28 38.03 -61.94 30.49
C ILE A 28 38.60 -61.80 29.08
N ALA A 29 38.35 -62.78 28.20
CA ALA A 29 38.81 -62.73 26.81
C ALA A 29 38.24 -61.52 26.05
N LEU A 30 36.98 -61.16 26.28
CA LEU A 30 36.37 -59.95 25.72
C LEU A 30 37.03 -58.67 26.26
N ALA A 31 37.29 -58.61 27.57
CA ALA A 31 37.93 -57.46 28.19
C ALA A 31 39.38 -57.28 27.70
N ASP A 32 40.14 -58.36 27.58
CA ASP A 32 41.51 -58.35 27.05
C ASP A 32 41.54 -57.92 25.58
N SER A 33 40.62 -58.45 24.76
CA SER A 33 40.48 -58.04 23.37
C SER A 33 40.13 -56.55 23.23
N GLN A 34 39.22 -56.04 24.06
CA GLN A 34 38.87 -54.62 24.07
C GLN A 34 40.02 -53.74 24.56
N TYR A 35 40.79 -54.20 25.54
CA TYR A 35 41.96 -53.48 26.04
C TYR A 35 43.04 -53.36 24.96
N GLU A 36 43.38 -54.45 24.29
CA GLU A 36 44.36 -54.44 23.19
C GLU A 36 43.88 -53.60 22.01
N ALA A 37 42.59 -53.65 21.67
CA ALA A 37 42.01 -52.78 20.63
C ALA A 37 42.13 -51.29 21.00
N LYS A 38 41.85 -50.91 22.25
CA LYS A 38 41.99 -49.53 22.74
C LYS A 38 43.44 -49.09 22.77
N LYS A 39 44.36 -49.95 23.22
CA LYS A 39 45.80 -49.70 23.24
C LYS A 39 46.37 -49.51 21.84
N ALA A 40 45.97 -50.35 20.89
CA ALA A 40 46.36 -50.21 19.48
C ALA A 40 45.80 -48.92 18.86
N LYS A 41 44.57 -48.53 19.20
CA LYS A 41 43.99 -47.26 18.75
C LYS A 41 44.77 -46.06 19.32
N LEU A 42 45.03 -46.06 20.63
CA LEU A 42 45.80 -45.01 21.28
C LEU A 42 47.21 -44.89 20.70
N ALA A 43 47.88 -46.01 20.43
CA ALA A 43 49.20 -46.01 19.82
C ALA A 43 49.19 -45.41 18.41
N LYS A 44 48.15 -45.69 17.60
CA LYS A 44 47.97 -45.05 16.29
C LYS A 44 47.71 -43.55 16.42
N ASP A 45 46.84 -43.15 17.35
CA ASP A 45 46.52 -41.74 17.59
C ASP A 45 47.76 -40.96 18.07
N MET A 46 48.60 -41.57 18.91
CA MET A 46 49.89 -41.02 19.34
C MET A 46 50.87 -40.90 18.16
N GLN A 47 51.01 -41.92 17.31
CA GLN A 47 51.86 -41.84 16.11
C GLN A 47 51.43 -40.72 15.15
N ILE A 48 50.12 -40.54 14.98
CA ILE A 48 49.57 -39.44 14.18
C ILE A 48 49.93 -38.11 14.82
N ALA A 49 49.74 -37.96 16.14
CA ALA A 49 50.09 -36.76 16.88
C ALA A 49 51.59 -36.42 16.78
N ASP A 50 52.47 -37.41 16.95
CA ASP A 50 53.93 -37.26 16.79
C ASP A 50 54.29 -36.78 15.38
N GLY A 51 53.60 -37.32 14.36
CA GLY A 51 53.76 -36.89 12.96
C GLY A 51 53.27 -35.46 12.69
N TYR A 52 52.37 -34.92 13.49
CA TYR A 52 51.97 -33.51 13.44
C TYR A 52 52.89 -32.60 14.24
N ILE A 53 53.41 -33.06 15.39
CA ILE A 53 54.38 -32.31 16.21
C ILE A 53 55.69 -32.10 15.46
N ALA A 54 56.12 -33.09 14.67
CA ALA A 54 57.33 -33.00 13.87
C ALA A 54 57.22 -32.10 12.62
N LYS A 55 56.03 -31.56 12.32
CA LYS A 55 55.85 -30.63 11.19
C LYS A 55 55.99 -29.20 11.66
N GLU A 56 56.86 -28.45 10.98
CA GLU A 56 56.97 -27.02 11.22
C GLU A 56 55.67 -26.31 10.79
N PRO A 57 55.18 -25.34 11.59
CA PRO A 57 54.03 -24.53 11.21
C PRO A 57 54.31 -23.80 9.90
N VAL A 58 53.46 -24.00 8.90
CA VAL A 58 53.55 -23.24 7.64
C VAL A 58 53.00 -21.84 7.91
N ASP A 59 53.77 -20.81 7.58
CA ASP A 59 53.31 -19.43 7.68
C ASP A 59 52.15 -19.18 6.71
N CYS A 60 50.95 -19.00 7.26
CA CYS A 60 49.72 -18.75 6.52
C CYS A 60 49.28 -17.29 6.58
N SER A 61 50.13 -16.38 7.06
CA SER A 61 49.81 -14.95 7.23
C SER A 61 49.26 -14.32 5.95
N HIS A 62 49.90 -14.56 4.80
CA HIS A 62 49.45 -14.02 3.51
C HIS A 62 48.07 -14.55 3.08
N LEU A 63 47.80 -15.84 3.30
CA LEU A 63 46.49 -16.43 3.01
C LEU A 63 45.42 -15.87 3.95
N GLN A 64 45.76 -15.61 5.21
CA GLN A 64 44.86 -14.99 6.17
C GLN A 64 44.52 -13.55 5.77
N GLU A 65 45.50 -12.77 5.31
CA GLU A 65 45.27 -11.41 4.82
C GLU A 65 44.38 -11.38 3.56
N GLU A 66 44.57 -12.32 2.64
CA GLU A 66 43.69 -12.50 1.48
C GLU A 66 42.25 -12.86 1.88
N VAL A 67 42.08 -13.72 2.88
CA VAL A 67 40.76 -14.05 3.41
C VAL A 67 40.12 -12.84 4.09
N ASP A 68 40.86 -12.12 4.93
CA ASP A 68 40.37 -10.95 5.67
C ASP A 68 40.00 -9.79 4.71
N THR A 69 40.73 -9.61 3.62
CA THR A 69 40.39 -8.65 2.57
C THR A 69 39.13 -9.08 1.82
N ALA A 70 39.01 -10.36 1.44
CA ALA A 70 37.82 -10.89 0.79
C ALA A 70 36.56 -10.80 1.66
N GLU A 71 36.67 -11.04 2.97
CA GLU A 71 35.56 -10.89 3.92
C GLU A 71 35.12 -9.43 4.05
N ARG A 72 36.06 -8.49 4.12
CA ARG A 72 35.75 -7.04 4.08
C ARG A 72 35.03 -6.67 2.79
N MET A 73 35.50 -7.16 1.64
CA MET A 73 34.88 -6.89 0.34
C MET A 73 33.45 -7.45 0.24
N LYS A 74 33.18 -8.64 0.79
CA LYS A 74 31.84 -9.23 0.81
C LYS A 74 30.82 -8.36 1.54
N LYS A 75 31.22 -7.66 2.60
CA LYS A 75 30.33 -6.74 3.33
C LYS A 75 29.78 -5.64 2.43
N TYR A 76 30.62 -5.06 1.57
CA TYR A 76 30.23 -3.99 0.65
C TYR A 76 29.27 -4.45 -0.44
N LEU A 77 29.27 -5.73 -0.82
CA LEU A 77 28.30 -6.25 -1.81
C LEU A 77 26.86 -6.15 -1.32
N ASN A 78 26.63 -6.37 -0.03
CA ASN A 78 25.29 -6.24 0.56
C ASN A 78 24.83 -4.78 0.58
N GLU A 79 25.73 -3.85 0.92
CA GLU A 79 25.46 -2.41 0.88
C GLU A 79 25.17 -1.94 -0.55
N TYR A 80 25.94 -2.40 -1.54
CA TYR A 80 25.73 -2.09 -2.94
C TYR A 80 24.38 -2.59 -3.46
N ARG A 81 23.99 -3.83 -3.15
CA ARG A 81 22.66 -4.35 -3.50
C ARG A 81 21.53 -3.53 -2.87
N ARG A 82 21.71 -3.12 -1.61
CA ARG A 82 20.75 -2.25 -0.92
C ARG A 82 20.65 -0.88 -1.59
N MET A 83 21.78 -0.30 -1.99
CA MET A 83 21.83 0.97 -2.72
C MET A 83 21.10 0.88 -4.06
N GLN A 84 21.35 -0.17 -4.85
CA GLN A 84 20.65 -0.39 -6.11
C GLN A 84 19.13 -0.51 -5.94
N GLY A 85 18.67 -1.20 -4.88
CA GLY A 85 17.25 -1.27 -4.54
C GLY A 85 16.65 0.09 -4.23
N LEU A 86 17.33 0.88 -3.39
CA LEU A 86 16.94 2.25 -3.06
C LEU A 86 16.88 3.16 -4.29
N GLU A 87 17.86 3.09 -5.20
CA GLU A 87 17.85 3.87 -6.44
C GLU A 87 16.67 3.50 -7.34
N ALA A 88 16.33 2.21 -7.44
CA ALA A 88 15.18 1.75 -8.20
C ALA A 88 13.86 2.27 -7.60
N ASP A 89 13.74 2.21 -6.27
CA ASP A 89 12.57 2.74 -5.56
C ASP A 89 12.43 4.25 -5.72
N VAL A 90 13.53 5.01 -5.59
CA VAL A 90 13.53 6.47 -5.82
C VAL A 90 13.09 6.80 -7.24
N LYS A 91 13.59 6.07 -8.25
CA LYS A 91 13.16 6.28 -9.65
C LYS A 91 11.67 6.04 -9.81
N ARG A 92 11.15 4.92 -9.28
CA ARG A 92 9.72 4.58 -9.36
C ARG A 92 8.84 5.63 -8.69
N LEU A 93 9.16 6.00 -7.45
CA LEU A 93 8.41 7.01 -6.69
C LEU A 93 8.45 8.39 -7.37
N LYS A 94 9.59 8.73 -7.98
CA LYS A 94 9.70 9.98 -8.74
C LYS A 94 8.79 9.98 -9.97
N THR A 95 8.77 8.89 -10.75
CA THR A 95 7.86 8.76 -11.89
C THR A 95 6.40 8.87 -11.46
N GLU A 96 6.00 8.22 -10.36
CA GLU A 96 4.64 8.30 -9.84
C GLU A 96 4.28 9.73 -9.38
N SER A 97 5.19 10.41 -8.69
CA SER A 97 5.03 11.81 -8.28
C SER A 97 4.89 12.76 -9.47
N ASP A 98 5.70 12.57 -10.51
CA ASP A 98 5.68 13.39 -11.73
C ASP A 98 4.35 13.19 -12.49
N GLU A 99 3.85 11.96 -12.58
CA GLU A 99 2.54 11.67 -13.18
C GLU A 99 1.37 12.30 -12.40
N LEU A 100 1.39 12.20 -11.06
CA LEU A 100 0.39 12.82 -10.22
C LEU A 100 0.42 14.35 -10.36
N THR A 101 1.61 14.94 -10.38
CA THR A 101 1.80 16.38 -10.58
C THR A 101 1.23 16.82 -11.93
N ARG A 102 1.53 16.07 -13.00
CA ARG A 102 0.96 16.32 -14.32
C ARG A 102 -0.56 16.26 -14.33
N LYS A 103 -1.17 15.27 -13.64
CA LYS A 103 -2.64 15.17 -13.53
C LYS A 103 -3.24 16.36 -12.79
N ILE A 104 -2.59 16.84 -11.73
CA ILE A 104 -3.02 18.02 -10.97
C ILE A 104 -2.95 19.29 -11.82
N GLU A 105 -1.85 19.49 -12.55
CA GLU A 105 -1.68 20.64 -13.45
C GLU A 105 -2.69 20.63 -14.59
N LEU A 106 -2.95 19.46 -15.17
CA LEU A 106 -3.99 19.28 -16.18
C LEU A 106 -5.37 19.63 -15.59
N ALA A 107 -5.70 19.15 -14.40
CA ALA A 107 -6.98 19.45 -13.75
C ALA A 107 -7.15 20.94 -13.41
N ARG A 108 -6.07 21.68 -13.18
CA ARG A 108 -6.10 23.14 -12.95
C ARG A 108 -6.31 23.94 -14.24
N THR A 109 -5.70 23.50 -15.34
CA THR A 109 -5.71 24.23 -16.62
C THR A 109 -6.90 23.86 -17.51
N LEU A 110 -7.33 22.60 -17.49
CA LEU A 110 -8.38 22.07 -18.35
C LEU A 110 -9.73 22.81 -18.19
N PRO A 111 -10.21 23.16 -16.98
CA PRO A 111 -11.44 23.95 -16.83
C PRO A 111 -11.35 25.32 -17.51
N GLY A 112 -10.20 26.01 -17.38
CA GLY A 112 -9.97 27.30 -18.05
C GLY A 112 -10.00 27.16 -19.57
N GLN A 113 -9.29 26.17 -20.12
CA GLN A 113 -9.27 25.91 -21.56
C GLN A 113 -10.65 25.53 -22.13
N ILE A 114 -11.42 24.73 -21.38
CA ILE A 114 -12.80 24.39 -21.77
C ILE A 114 -13.68 25.65 -21.76
N LEU A 115 -13.54 26.52 -20.76
CA LEU A 115 -14.34 27.74 -20.66
C LEU A 115 -13.97 28.79 -21.71
N GLU A 116 -12.72 28.85 -22.17
CA GLU A 116 -12.27 29.70 -23.28
C GLU A 116 -12.81 29.23 -24.65
N THR A 117 -12.91 27.92 -24.85
CA THR A 117 -13.32 27.33 -26.14
C THR A 117 -14.80 26.99 -26.21
N ALA A 118 -15.49 26.88 -25.08
CA ALA A 118 -16.92 26.66 -25.05
C ALA A 118 -17.66 27.90 -25.54
N THR A 119 -18.52 27.72 -26.54
CA THR A 119 -19.53 28.72 -26.89
C THR A 119 -20.47 28.87 -25.71
N LEU A 120 -20.16 29.85 -24.86
CA LEU A 120 -20.95 30.10 -23.67
C LEU A 120 -22.36 30.51 -24.09
N PRO A 121 -23.39 29.97 -23.45
CA PRO A 121 -24.75 30.09 -23.99
C PRO A 121 -25.38 31.49 -23.80
N VAL A 122 -24.65 32.41 -23.17
CA VAL A 122 -25.13 33.75 -22.79
C VAL A 122 -24.22 34.79 -23.41
N GLU A 123 -24.80 35.78 -24.09
CA GLU A 123 -24.04 36.89 -24.70
C GLU A 123 -23.26 37.66 -23.62
N GLY A 124 -21.94 37.80 -23.81
CA GLY A 124 -21.07 38.60 -22.93
C GLY A 124 -20.63 37.91 -21.63
N LEU A 125 -20.90 36.61 -21.46
CA LEU A 125 -20.32 35.82 -20.39
C LEU A 125 -18.89 35.41 -20.77
N THR A 126 -17.91 35.92 -20.03
CA THR A 126 -16.49 35.58 -20.17
C THR A 126 -15.99 35.04 -18.83
N VAL A 127 -15.00 34.17 -18.84
CA VAL A 127 -14.36 33.72 -17.60
C VAL A 127 -12.91 34.16 -17.60
N GLU A 128 -12.53 35.02 -16.66
CA GLU A 128 -11.13 35.35 -16.39
C GLU A 128 -10.74 34.81 -15.01
N ASN A 129 -9.67 34.02 -14.94
CA ASN A 129 -9.14 33.47 -13.68
C ASN A 129 -10.16 32.68 -12.82
N GLY A 130 -11.13 32.02 -13.46
CA GLY A 130 -12.17 31.23 -12.77
C GLY A 130 -13.33 32.06 -12.20
N ILE A 131 -13.36 33.37 -12.44
CA ILE A 131 -14.48 34.24 -12.07
C ILE A 131 -15.31 34.50 -13.34
N PRO A 132 -16.60 34.14 -13.36
CA PRO A 132 -17.48 34.51 -14.45
C PRO A 132 -17.74 36.02 -14.40
N LEU A 133 -17.46 36.67 -15.53
CA LEU A 133 -17.67 38.08 -15.82
C LEU A 133 -18.80 38.20 -16.84
N ILE A 134 -19.69 39.16 -16.65
CA ILE A 134 -20.73 39.50 -17.61
C ILE A 134 -20.50 40.94 -18.03
N HIS A 135 -20.24 41.17 -19.32
CA HIS A 135 -19.90 42.48 -19.87
C HIS A 135 -18.73 43.17 -19.10
N GLY A 136 -17.77 42.40 -18.60
CA GLY A 136 -16.61 42.90 -17.84
C GLY A 136 -16.85 43.15 -16.35
N LEU A 137 -18.05 42.87 -15.83
CA LEU A 137 -18.36 42.96 -14.39
C LEU A 137 -18.50 41.57 -13.76
N PRO A 138 -17.95 41.34 -12.56
CA PRO A 138 -18.16 40.07 -11.85
C PRO A 138 -19.64 39.81 -11.59
N VAL A 139 -20.10 38.57 -11.79
CA VAL A 139 -21.50 38.16 -11.51
C VAL A 139 -21.93 38.51 -10.07
N SER A 140 -20.98 38.53 -9.12
CA SER A 140 -21.22 38.93 -7.73
C SER A 140 -21.80 40.34 -7.61
N ASN A 141 -21.40 41.25 -8.50
CA ASN A 141 -21.72 42.68 -8.47
C ASN A 141 -23.02 43.03 -9.23
N LEU A 142 -23.67 42.04 -9.86
CA LEU A 142 -24.97 42.25 -10.49
C LEU A 142 -26.06 42.48 -9.44
N SER A 143 -26.97 43.40 -9.74
CA SER A 143 -28.20 43.61 -8.95
C SER A 143 -29.08 42.35 -8.96
N GLU A 144 -29.97 42.20 -7.98
CA GLU A 144 -30.89 41.04 -7.92
C GLU A 144 -31.71 40.90 -9.22
N GLY A 145 -32.14 42.01 -9.82
CA GLY A 145 -32.86 42.02 -11.09
C GLY A 145 -32.00 41.58 -12.29
N GLU A 146 -30.72 41.95 -12.34
CA GLU A 146 -29.79 41.50 -13.39
C GLU A 146 -29.44 40.02 -13.23
N LYS A 147 -29.25 39.54 -11.99
CA LYS A 147 -29.05 38.12 -11.69
C LYS A 147 -30.24 37.28 -12.16
N LEU A 148 -31.46 37.77 -11.95
CA LEU A 148 -32.68 37.11 -12.42
C LEU A 148 -32.78 37.09 -13.94
N ASN A 149 -32.48 38.20 -14.63
CA ASN A 149 -32.45 38.23 -16.09
C ASN A 149 -31.41 37.24 -16.65
N LEU A 150 -30.22 37.21 -16.07
CA LEU A 150 -29.17 36.26 -16.42
C LEU A 150 -29.64 34.81 -16.24
N CYS A 151 -30.29 34.48 -15.12
CA CYS A 151 -30.81 33.13 -14.88
C CYS A 151 -31.83 32.72 -15.95
N VAL A 152 -32.69 33.65 -16.38
CA VAL A 152 -33.66 33.40 -17.47
C VAL A 152 -32.92 33.15 -18.79
N ASP A 153 -31.93 33.97 -19.14
CA ASP A 153 -31.17 33.81 -20.38
C ASP A 153 -30.33 32.51 -20.40
N VAL A 154 -29.74 32.13 -19.26
CA VAL A 154 -29.06 30.83 -19.09
C VAL A 154 -30.05 29.67 -19.26
N ALA A 155 -31.23 29.74 -18.64
CA ALA A 155 -32.26 28.69 -18.74
C ALA A 155 -32.75 28.49 -20.18
N LEU A 156 -32.88 29.58 -20.93
CA LEU A 156 -33.30 29.57 -22.33
C LEU A 156 -32.24 29.01 -23.29
N SER A 157 -30.98 29.23 -22.97
CA SER A 157 -29.88 28.80 -23.82
C SER A 157 -29.70 27.28 -23.91
N LYS A 158 -30.30 26.54 -22.96
CA LYS A 158 -30.33 25.07 -22.97
C LYS A 158 -31.73 24.59 -23.38
N PRO A 159 -31.98 24.41 -24.69
CA PRO A 159 -33.31 24.04 -25.22
C PRO A 159 -33.80 22.64 -24.82
N ASN A 160 -33.00 21.85 -24.09
CA ASN A 160 -33.28 20.44 -23.80
C ASN A 160 -33.97 20.17 -22.44
N ASN A 161 -34.31 21.22 -21.69
CA ASN A 161 -34.94 21.11 -20.37
C ASN A 161 -36.40 21.61 -20.37
N LEU A 162 -37.16 21.17 -19.36
CA LEU A 162 -38.52 21.64 -19.07
C LEU A 162 -38.57 23.18 -19.10
N GLN A 163 -39.48 23.75 -19.89
CA GLN A 163 -39.67 25.21 -20.02
C GLN A 163 -40.46 25.80 -18.84
N ILE A 164 -40.17 25.37 -17.61
CA ILE A 164 -40.79 25.86 -16.37
C ILE A 164 -39.73 26.56 -15.52
N ILE A 165 -40.01 27.80 -15.10
CA ILE A 165 -39.16 28.59 -14.20
C ILE A 165 -39.91 28.84 -12.88
N LEU A 166 -39.31 28.45 -11.76
CA LEU A 166 -39.80 28.83 -10.42
C LEU A 166 -39.11 30.14 -10.01
N ILE A 167 -39.89 31.18 -9.77
CA ILE A 167 -39.41 32.48 -9.30
C ILE A 167 -39.82 32.60 -7.84
N ASP A 168 -38.87 32.38 -6.93
CA ASP A 168 -39.10 32.55 -5.50
C ASP A 168 -38.82 33.99 -5.06
N GLY A 169 -39.68 34.54 -4.21
CA GLY A 169 -39.49 35.88 -3.62
C GLY A 169 -39.75 37.04 -4.60
N ALA A 170 -40.77 36.93 -5.46
CA ALA A 170 -41.11 37.98 -6.43
C ALA A 170 -41.51 39.33 -5.78
N GLU A 171 -41.72 39.37 -4.46
CA GLU A 171 -41.91 40.60 -3.68
C GLU A 171 -40.67 41.51 -3.62
N LYS A 172 -39.47 40.95 -3.79
CA LYS A 172 -38.21 41.73 -3.76
C LYS A 172 -38.01 42.55 -5.04
N LEU A 173 -38.76 42.22 -6.08
CA LEU A 173 -38.73 42.94 -7.35
C LEU A 173 -39.77 44.08 -7.34
N SER A 174 -39.38 45.22 -7.90
CA SER A 174 -40.34 46.29 -8.20
C SER A 174 -41.41 45.81 -9.20
N ASP A 175 -42.59 46.41 -9.15
CA ASP A 175 -43.70 46.04 -10.03
C ASP A 175 -43.34 46.15 -11.52
N GLU A 176 -42.55 47.17 -11.89
CA GLU A 176 -42.04 47.34 -13.25
C GLU A 176 -41.11 46.20 -13.68
N ASN A 177 -40.17 45.80 -12.83
CA ASN A 177 -39.21 44.74 -13.15
C ASN A 177 -39.90 43.37 -13.21
N ARG A 178 -40.87 43.12 -12.33
CA ARG A 178 -41.68 41.90 -12.35
C ARG A 178 -42.51 41.78 -13.63
N ASN A 179 -43.16 42.87 -14.06
CA ASN A 179 -43.92 42.88 -15.30
C ASN A 179 -43.04 42.66 -16.53
N LYS A 180 -41.85 43.29 -16.59
CA LYS A 180 -40.86 43.05 -17.66
C LYS A 180 -40.41 41.58 -17.69
N LEU A 181 -40.22 40.96 -16.53
CA LEU A 181 -39.79 39.57 -16.42
C LEU A 181 -40.91 38.62 -16.87
N TYR A 182 -42.15 38.86 -16.45
CA TYR A 182 -43.32 38.10 -16.91
C TYR A 182 -43.56 38.23 -18.42
N GLN A 183 -43.42 39.43 -18.98
CA GLN A 183 -43.49 39.62 -20.43
C GLN A 183 -42.39 38.86 -21.17
N LYS A 184 -41.13 38.98 -20.72
CA LYS A 184 -40.01 38.22 -21.32
C LYS A 184 -40.24 36.70 -21.27
N CYS A 185 -40.77 36.17 -20.17
CA CYS A 185 -41.09 34.75 -20.06
C CYS A 185 -42.22 34.36 -21.02
N LYS A 186 -43.28 35.18 -21.13
CA LYS A 186 -44.39 34.96 -22.07
C LYS A 186 -43.94 35.01 -23.54
N ASP A 187 -43.16 36.02 -23.91
CA ASP A 187 -42.65 36.20 -25.28
C ASP A 187 -41.78 35.04 -25.72
N LYS A 188 -41.06 34.42 -24.78
CA LYS A 188 -40.19 33.28 -25.03
C LYS A 188 -40.86 31.92 -24.78
N GLY A 189 -42.18 31.89 -24.49
CA GLY A 189 -42.97 30.67 -24.31
C GLY A 189 -42.70 29.88 -23.02
N LEU A 190 -42.07 30.50 -22.02
CA LEU A 190 -41.75 29.87 -20.75
C LEU A 190 -42.97 29.88 -19.81
N GLN A 191 -43.27 28.75 -19.20
CA GLN A 191 -44.17 28.69 -18.05
C GLN A 191 -43.40 29.12 -16.80
N PHE A 192 -44.04 29.88 -15.92
CA PHE A 192 -43.43 30.26 -14.65
C PHE A 192 -44.40 30.15 -13.49
N VAL A 193 -43.86 29.83 -12.31
CA VAL A 193 -44.57 29.88 -11.04
C VAL A 193 -43.84 30.89 -10.18
N ALA A 194 -44.49 32.01 -9.88
CA ALA A 194 -43.90 33.05 -9.04
C ALA A 194 -44.59 33.06 -7.67
N THR A 195 -43.82 32.88 -6.60
CA THR A 195 -44.30 33.03 -5.23
C THR A 195 -44.09 34.48 -4.78
N ARG A 196 -45.08 35.02 -4.07
CA ARG A 196 -45.00 36.35 -3.47
C ARG A 196 -45.47 36.29 -2.03
N THR A 197 -44.65 36.78 -1.12
CA THR A 197 -45.06 36.95 0.28
C THR A 197 -45.85 38.24 0.44
N THR A 198 -47.05 38.16 1.02
CA THR A 198 -47.88 39.30 1.40
C THR A 198 -48.19 39.23 2.89
N ASN A 199 -48.59 40.35 3.51
CA ASN A 199 -48.98 40.40 4.92
C ASN A 199 -50.38 39.80 5.18
N ASP A 200 -50.99 39.18 4.18
CA ASP A 200 -52.30 38.57 4.28
C ASP A 200 -52.19 37.14 4.86
N SER A 201 -53.20 36.70 5.58
CA SER A 201 -53.25 35.36 6.18
C SER A 201 -53.70 34.27 5.21
N GLU A 202 -54.14 34.64 4.00
CA GLU A 202 -54.64 33.72 2.99
C GLU A 202 -53.69 33.55 1.80
N LEU A 203 -53.66 32.33 1.23
CA LEU A 203 -52.89 32.03 0.03
C LEU A 203 -53.70 32.40 -1.22
N GLU A 204 -53.29 33.45 -1.92
CA GLU A 204 -53.86 33.81 -3.23
C GLU A 204 -53.11 33.12 -4.38
N VAL A 205 -53.83 32.42 -5.25
CA VAL A 205 -53.30 31.90 -6.52
C VAL A 205 -53.86 32.73 -7.67
N ARG A 206 -52.98 33.41 -8.40
CA ARG A 206 -53.36 34.21 -9.58
C ARG A 206 -52.82 33.56 -10.84
N TYR A 207 -53.71 33.29 -11.79
CA TYR A 207 -53.36 32.82 -13.13
C TYR A 207 -53.18 34.04 -14.04
N LEU A 208 -52.01 34.16 -14.67
CA LEU A 208 -51.61 35.28 -15.52
C LEU A 208 -51.45 34.86 -16.98
#